data_AF-A0A2R3QHI9-F1
#
_entry.id   AF-A0A2R3QHI9-F1
#
_cell.length_a   1.000
_cell.length_b   1.000
_cell.length_c   1.000
_cell.angle_alpha   90.00
_cell.angle_beta   90.00
_cell.angle_gamma   90.00
#
_symmetry.space_group_name_H-M   'P 1'
#
loop_
_entity.id
_entity.type
_entity.pdbx_description
1 polymer ?
#
loop_
_entity_poly.entity_id
_entity_poly.type
_entity_poly.pdbx_seq_one_letter_code
_entity_poly.pdbx_strand_id
1 'polypeptide(L)'
;MPTKPRLTPIARAAQARDDQATQPRRRATRTPRVYPPFDQLPDNALVRRAQLCYDPKKPGVPVPLPFGPSSIHRKVNEGTFPAPIKLGPRTSVWRVGDVRAWLAEQQQGGKA
;
A
#
# COMPACT_ATOMS: atom_id res chain seq x y z
N MET A 1 8.74 73.17 -39.78
CA MET A 1 10.04 72.75 -39.20
C MET A 1 9.83 71.46 -38.40
N PRO A 2 10.06 70.27 -38.96
CA PRO A 2 9.88 69.01 -38.22
C PRO A 2 11.16 68.61 -37.48
N THR A 3 11.11 68.59 -36.15
CA THR A 3 12.19 68.06 -35.28
C THR A 3 12.10 66.54 -35.23
N LYS A 4 13.17 65.85 -35.67
CA LYS A 4 13.26 64.38 -35.71
C LYS A 4 13.43 63.79 -34.30
N PRO A 5 12.68 62.75 -33.89
CA PRO A 5 12.98 62.01 -32.67
C PRO A 5 14.20 61.09 -32.87
N ARG A 6 15.08 61.09 -31.87
CA ARG A 6 16.33 60.32 -31.79
C ARG A 6 16.01 58.84 -31.56
N LEU A 7 16.32 57.99 -32.53
CA LEU A 7 16.18 56.53 -32.44
C LEU A 7 17.33 55.96 -31.59
N THR A 8 17.02 55.37 -30.43
CA THR A 8 17.97 54.57 -29.65
C THR A 8 18.06 53.15 -30.22
N PRO A 9 19.25 52.54 -30.31
CA PRO A 9 19.37 51.13 -30.67
C PRO A 9 18.86 50.25 -29.51
N ILE A 10 17.86 49.43 -29.78
CA ILE A 10 17.41 48.36 -28.91
C ILE A 10 18.48 47.27 -28.95
N ALA A 11 19.16 47.04 -27.83
CA ALA A 11 20.14 45.97 -27.70
C ALA A 11 19.48 44.60 -27.93
N ARG A 12 19.98 43.87 -28.93
CA ARG A 12 19.59 42.49 -29.25
C ARG A 12 20.22 41.55 -28.21
N ALA A 13 19.43 41.11 -27.23
CA ALA A 13 19.83 40.03 -26.34
C ALA A 13 19.98 38.74 -27.18
N ALA A 14 21.22 38.31 -27.37
CA ALA A 14 21.55 37.02 -27.93
C ALA A 14 21.03 35.93 -26.99
N GLN A 15 20.07 35.14 -27.46
CA GLN A 15 19.60 33.95 -26.77
C GLN A 15 20.75 32.94 -26.71
N ALA A 16 21.23 32.71 -25.49
CA ALA A 16 22.20 31.67 -25.19
C ALA A 16 21.61 30.30 -25.54
N ARG A 17 22.47 29.51 -26.18
CA ARG A 17 22.25 28.15 -26.62
C ARG A 17 21.99 27.22 -25.43
N ASP A 18 21.19 26.22 -25.73
CA ASP A 18 21.06 24.90 -25.15
C ASP A 18 21.90 24.59 -23.90
N ASP A 19 21.23 24.54 -22.75
CA ASP A 19 21.62 23.67 -21.65
C ASP A 19 20.35 23.10 -20.99
N GLN A 20 19.61 22.26 -21.73
CA GLN A 20 18.69 21.32 -21.10
C GLN A 20 19.52 20.29 -20.35
N ALA A 21 19.88 20.63 -19.12
CA ALA A 21 20.42 19.72 -18.14
C ALA A 21 19.58 18.43 -18.11
N THR A 22 20.19 17.34 -18.55
CA THR A 22 19.68 15.98 -18.36
C THR A 22 19.45 15.78 -16.86
N GLN A 23 18.19 15.85 -16.43
CA GLN A 23 17.86 15.46 -15.06
C GLN A 23 18.23 13.99 -14.88
N PRO A 24 19.09 13.63 -13.91
CA PRO A 24 19.31 12.23 -13.59
C PRO A 24 17.97 11.66 -13.12
N ARG A 25 17.56 10.52 -13.68
CA ARG A 25 16.39 9.76 -13.26
C ARG A 25 16.51 9.49 -11.75
N ARG A 26 15.94 10.37 -10.93
CA ARG A 26 15.89 10.21 -9.48
C ARG A 26 15.17 8.89 -9.21
N ARG A 27 15.90 7.91 -8.68
CA ARG A 27 15.30 6.67 -8.17
C ARG A 27 14.23 7.09 -7.18
N ALA A 28 12.96 6.94 -7.55
CA ALA A 28 11.85 7.19 -6.65
C ALA A 28 12.06 6.31 -5.41
N THR A 29 12.34 6.93 -4.27
CA THR A 29 12.37 6.24 -2.99
C THR A 29 10.96 5.68 -2.77
N ARG A 30 10.85 4.36 -2.79
CA ARG A 30 9.56 3.69 -2.62
C ARG A 30 9.13 3.91 -1.16
N THR A 31 8.17 4.80 -0.92
CA THR A 31 7.60 5.01 0.41
C THR A 31 7.24 3.65 1.01
N PRO A 32 7.75 3.30 2.20
CA PRO A 32 7.35 2.06 2.84
C PRO A 32 5.84 2.14 3.09
N ARG A 33 5.09 1.13 2.64
CA ARG A 33 3.67 1.03 3.00
C ARG A 33 3.60 0.75 4.49
N VAL A 34 3.30 1.77 5.27
CA VAL A 34 2.93 1.63 6.68
C VAL A 34 1.50 1.10 6.70
N TYR A 35 1.33 -0.14 7.15
CA TYR A 35 0.00 -0.67 7.43
C TYR A 35 -0.33 -0.40 8.89
N PRO A 36 -1.52 0.12 9.20
CA PRO A 36 -1.94 0.21 10.59
C PRO A 36 -1.95 -1.20 11.21
N PRO A 37 -1.58 -1.34 12.48
CA PRO A 37 -1.73 -2.58 13.24
C PRO A 37 -3.15 -3.14 13.12
N PHE A 38 -3.27 -4.47 13.13
CA PHE A 38 -4.56 -5.14 13.03
C PHE A 38 -5.56 -4.70 14.11
N ASP A 39 -5.08 -4.37 15.30
CA ASP A 39 -5.89 -3.92 16.44
C ASP A 39 -6.53 -2.54 16.22
N GLN A 40 -5.95 -1.70 15.35
CA GLN A 40 -6.47 -0.36 15.06
C GLN A 40 -7.50 -0.35 13.92
N LEU A 41 -7.69 -1.47 13.23
CA LEU A 41 -8.64 -1.55 12.13
C LEU A 41 -10.08 -1.68 12.66
N PRO A 42 -11.07 -1.01 12.04
CA PRO A 42 -12.47 -1.23 12.36
C PRO A 42 -12.94 -2.61 11.84
N ASP A 43 -14.01 -3.15 12.40
CA ASP A 43 -14.48 -4.51 12.08
C ASP A 43 -14.94 -4.66 10.61
N ASN A 44 -15.40 -3.57 10.00
CA ASN A 44 -15.78 -3.50 8.60
C ASN A 44 -14.59 -3.39 7.64
N ALA A 45 -13.35 -3.25 8.14
CA ALA A 45 -12.16 -3.20 7.30
C ALA A 45 -11.91 -4.55 6.61
N LEU A 46 -11.41 -4.46 5.38
CA LEU A 46 -11.06 -5.63 4.56
C LEU A 46 -9.56 -5.82 4.53
N VAL A 47 -9.11 -7.01 4.93
CA VAL A 47 -7.70 -7.39 4.98
C VAL A 47 -7.41 -8.52 4.00
N ARG A 48 -6.23 -8.49 3.39
CA ARG A 48 -5.75 -9.58 2.52
C ARG A 48 -5.00 -10.63 3.34
N ARG A 49 -4.84 -11.82 2.75
CA ARG A 49 -4.01 -12.91 3.30
C ARG A 49 -2.63 -12.42 3.77
N ALA A 50 -1.99 -11.55 2.99
CA ALA A 50 -0.65 -11.03 3.31
C ALA A 50 -0.60 -10.12 4.55
N GLN A 51 -1.74 -9.62 5.03
CA GLN A 51 -1.85 -8.85 6.28
C GLN A 51 -2.31 -9.72 7.46
N LEU A 52 -2.84 -10.91 7.17
CA LEU A 52 -3.28 -11.86 8.18
C LEU A 52 -2.19 -12.87 8.55
N CYS A 53 -1.45 -13.37 7.56
CA CYS A 53 -0.41 -14.39 7.74
C CYS A 53 0.97 -13.77 7.93
N TYR A 54 1.77 -14.43 8.77
CA TYR A 54 3.20 -14.21 8.81
C TYR A 54 3.85 -14.55 7.46
N ASP A 55 4.67 -13.63 6.96
CA ASP A 55 5.50 -13.83 5.75
C ASP A 55 6.96 -13.54 6.12
N PRO A 56 7.85 -14.56 6.09
CA PRO A 56 9.27 -14.36 6.43
C PRO A 56 9.98 -13.38 5.48
N LYS A 57 9.42 -13.12 4.29
CA LYS A 57 9.97 -12.14 3.34
C LYS A 57 9.62 -10.69 3.71
N LYS A 58 8.72 -10.48 4.68
CA LYS A 58 8.25 -9.16 5.12
C LYS A 58 8.23 -9.07 6.66
N PRO A 59 9.39 -9.18 7.32
CA PRO A 59 9.47 -8.98 8.76
C PRO A 59 9.10 -7.54 9.09
N GLY A 60 8.12 -7.33 9.97
CA GLY A 60 7.72 -5.99 10.45
C GLY A 60 6.25 -5.60 10.22
N VAL A 61 5.44 -6.45 9.57
CA VAL A 61 3.99 -6.28 9.60
C VAL A 61 3.45 -6.98 10.84
N PRO A 62 2.78 -6.28 11.77
CA PRO A 62 2.08 -6.93 12.87
C PRO A 62 0.93 -7.75 12.30
N VAL A 63 1.04 -9.08 12.41
CA VAL A 63 0.05 -10.02 11.89
C VAL A 63 -0.67 -10.69 13.06
N PRO A 64 -2.00 -10.82 13.00
CA PRO A 64 -2.77 -11.41 14.10
C PRO A 64 -2.64 -12.93 14.19
N LEU A 65 -2.20 -13.61 13.12
CA LEU A 65 -2.18 -15.08 13.06
C LEU A 65 -0.77 -15.64 12.98
N PRO A 66 -0.42 -16.65 13.81
CA PRO A 66 0.88 -17.33 13.78
C PRO A 66 0.94 -18.40 12.67
N PHE A 67 0.17 -18.25 11.60
CA PHE A 67 0.09 -19.23 10.51
C PHE A 67 0.65 -18.69 9.20
N GLY A 68 1.22 -19.61 8.44
CA GLY A 68 1.65 -19.34 7.07
C GLY A 68 0.49 -19.29 6.07
N PRO A 69 0.76 -18.78 4.87
CA PRO A 69 -0.22 -18.61 3.80
C PRO A 69 -0.91 -19.90 3.34
N SER A 70 -0.25 -21.05 3.42
CA SER A 70 -0.81 -22.36 3.06
C SER A 70 -1.82 -22.86 4.09
N SER A 71 -1.53 -22.67 5.37
CA SER A 71 -2.39 -23.11 6.46
C SER A 71 -3.74 -22.39 6.47
N ILE A 72 -3.79 -21.10 6.13
CA ILE A 72 -5.08 -20.39 5.99
C ILE A 72 -5.94 -21.04 4.91
N HIS A 73 -5.37 -21.32 3.73
CA HIS A 73 -6.13 -21.94 2.64
C HIS A 73 -6.68 -23.32 3.04
N ARG A 74 -5.88 -24.11 3.77
CA ARG A 74 -6.32 -25.39 4.32
C ARG A 74 -7.49 -25.22 5.29
N LYS A 75 -7.39 -24.29 6.26
CA LYS A 75 -8.46 -24.01 7.23
C LYS A 75 -9.73 -23.46 6.59
N VAL A 76 -9.60 -22.66 5.54
CA VAL A 76 -10.73 -22.19 4.73
C VAL A 76 -11.42 -23.36 4.04
N ASN A 77 -10.65 -24.30 3.48
CA ASN A 77 -11.19 -25.50 2.84
C ASN A 77 -11.81 -26.48 3.85
N GLU A 78 -11.25 -26.57 5.06
CA GLU A 78 -11.80 -27.34 6.19
C GLU A 78 -13.03 -26.66 6.82
N GLY A 79 -13.37 -25.42 6.42
CA GLY A 79 -14.49 -24.66 6.95
C GLY A 79 -14.27 -24.11 8.37
N THR A 80 -13.08 -24.29 8.95
CA THR A 80 -12.75 -23.79 10.29
C THR A 80 -12.43 -22.30 10.31
N PHE A 81 -12.05 -21.70 9.18
CA PHE A 81 -11.70 -20.27 9.08
C PHE A 81 -12.74 -19.50 8.24
N PRO A 82 -13.03 -18.22 8.53
CA PRO A 82 -14.01 -17.44 7.78
C PRO A 82 -13.77 -17.47 6.27
N ALA A 83 -14.87 -17.59 5.53
CA ALA A 83 -14.83 -17.66 4.08
C ALA A 83 -14.28 -16.35 3.47
N PRO A 84 -13.40 -16.43 2.46
CA PRO A 84 -12.89 -15.25 1.78
C PRO A 84 -13.98 -14.57 0.95
N ILE A 85 -14.06 -13.25 1.05
CA ILE A 85 -14.87 -12.40 0.18
C ILE A 85 -14.06 -12.09 -1.08
N LYS A 86 -14.66 -12.32 -2.26
CA LYS A 86 -14.02 -12.10 -3.55
C LYS A 86 -14.28 -10.65 -3.99
N LEU A 87 -13.25 -9.80 -4.00
CA LEU A 87 -13.37 -8.40 -4.44
C LEU A 87 -13.13 -8.23 -5.95
N GLY A 88 -12.46 -9.22 -6.57
CA GLY A 88 -12.13 -9.20 -7.98
C GLY A 88 -11.47 -10.51 -8.42
N PRO A 89 -11.00 -10.62 -9.68
CA PRO A 89 -10.58 -11.88 -10.28
C PRO A 89 -9.42 -12.57 -9.55
N ARG A 90 -8.53 -11.80 -8.91
CA ARG A 90 -7.34 -12.31 -8.17
C ARG A 90 -7.27 -11.81 -6.73
N THR A 91 -8.35 -11.21 -6.22
CA THR A 91 -8.34 -10.56 -4.90
C THR A 91 -9.38 -11.19 -4.00
N SER A 92 -8.88 -11.98 -3.05
CA SER A 92 -9.64 -12.48 -1.90
C SER A 92 -9.27 -11.67 -0.66
N VAL A 93 -10.29 -11.27 0.08
CA VAL A 93 -10.19 -10.48 1.31
C VAL A 93 -11.03 -11.11 2.41
N TRP A 94 -10.75 -10.74 3.65
CA TRP A 94 -11.52 -11.11 4.83
C TRP A 94 -11.91 -9.84 5.57
N ARG A 95 -13.05 -9.86 6.28
CA ARG A 95 -13.39 -8.79 7.21
C ARG A 95 -12.60 -8.97 8.49
N VAL A 96 -12.15 -7.85 9.05
CA VAL A 96 -11.44 -7.85 10.34
C VAL A 96 -12.35 -8.39 11.45
N GLY A 97 -13.64 -8.02 11.45
CA GLY A 97 -14.62 -8.52 12.42
C GLY A 97 -14.75 -10.04 12.43
N ASP A 98 -14.87 -10.67 11.26
CA ASP A 98 -15.00 -12.12 11.14
C ASP A 98 -13.75 -12.85 11.67
N VAL A 99 -12.55 -12.30 11.38
CA VAL A 99 -11.28 -12.85 11.88
C VAL A 99 -11.15 -12.67 13.40
N ARG A 100 -11.62 -11.54 13.96
CA ARG A 100 -11.65 -11.31 15.41
C ARG A 100 -12.62 -12.26 16.12
N ALA A 101 -13.82 -12.44 15.57
CA ALA A 101 -14.80 -13.39 16.09
C ALA A 101 -14.20 -14.81 16.11
N TRP A 102 -13.58 -15.22 15.00
CA TRP A 102 -12.89 -16.50 14.91
C TRP A 102 -11.77 -16.65 15.96
N LEU A 103 -10.94 -15.63 16.15
CA LEU A 103 -9.91 -15.63 17.19
C LEU A 103 -10.51 -15.80 18.59
N ALA A 104 -11.62 -15.12 18.88
CA ALA A 104 -12.32 -15.24 20.15
C ALA A 104 -12.88 -16.66 20.36
N GLU A 105 -13.44 -17.29 19.33
CA GLU A 105 -13.89 -18.68 19.37
C GLU A 105 -12.73 -19.65 19.64
N GLN A 106 -11.56 -19.44 19.03
CA GLN A 106 -10.38 -20.28 19.28
C GLN A 106 -9.83 -20.13 20.71
N GLN A 107 -9.89 -18.93 21.29
CA GLN A 107 -9.51 -18.72 22.69
C GLN A 107 -10.46 -19.43 23.66
N GLN A 108 -11.74 -19.55 23.30
CA GLN A 108 -12.75 -20.26 24.10
C GLN A 108 -12.66 -21.78 23.94
N GLY A 109 -12.35 -22.26 22.72
CA GLY A 109 -12.17 -23.69 22.42
C GLY A 109 -10.87 -24.31 22.92
N GLY A 110 -9.92 -23.49 23.41
CA GLY A 110 -8.70 -23.93 24.08
C GLY A 110 -8.83 -24.14 25.59
N LYS A 111 -10.05 -24.03 26.13
CA LYS A 111 -10.34 -24.26 27.55
C LYS A 111 -10.73 -25.72 27.77
N ALA A 112 -9.72 -26.59 27.84
CA ALA A 112 -9.80 -27.94 28.41
C ALA A 112 -8.62 -28.15 29.35
#